data_AF-A0A3S0M9K3-F1
#
_entry.id   AF-A0A3S0M9K3-F1
#
_cell.length_a   1.000
_cell.length_b   1.000
_cell.length_c   1.000
_cell.angle_alpha   90.00
_cell.angle_beta   90.00
_cell.angle_gamma   90.00
#
_symmetry.space_group_name_H-M   'P 1'
#
loop_
_entity.id
_entity.type
_entity.pdbx_description
1 polymer ?
#
loop_
_entity_poly.entity_id
_entity_poly.type
_entity_poly.pdbx_seq_one_letter_code
_entity_poly.pdbx_strand_id
1 'polypeptide(L)'
;MTLIIWLFKCNKNTKKPVIRQIIDLVPRWILESCAKQYKSDKVCSKDKTYDQFVALTYRQLNKCYTLGHIFARIGVTNTFIKDLGLLQNPTRTNMSDGNKKRNWRIYETVY
;
A
#
# COMPACT_ATOMS: atom_id res chain seq x y z
N MET A 1 20.69 4.70 -7.57
CA MET A 1 19.62 5.65 -7.17
C MET A 1 18.57 5.88 -8.27
N THR A 2 18.88 5.61 -9.55
CA THR A 2 18.04 5.90 -10.73
C THR A 2 16.81 4.99 -10.90
N LEU A 3 16.90 3.72 -10.51
CA LEU A 3 15.81 2.72 -10.64
C LEU A 3 14.56 3.08 -9.83
N ILE A 4 14.78 3.66 -8.65
CA ILE A 4 13.68 4.07 -7.77
C ILE A 4 12.86 5.14 -8.46
N ILE A 5 13.48 6.19 -9.00
CA ILE A 5 12.79 7.36 -9.57
C ILE A 5 11.82 6.95 -10.69
N TRP A 6 12.15 5.89 -11.43
CA TRP A 6 11.29 5.38 -12.50
C TRP A 6 9.95 4.81 -12.01
N LEU A 7 9.92 4.16 -10.84
CA LEU A 7 8.67 3.60 -10.27
C LEU A 7 7.62 4.67 -9.95
N PHE A 8 8.07 5.88 -9.64
CA PHE A 8 7.24 7.03 -9.26
C PHE A 8 6.87 7.89 -10.45
N LYS A 9 7.47 7.65 -11.62
CA LYS A 9 7.25 8.47 -12.80
C LYS A 9 5.90 8.10 -13.42
N CYS A 10 5.01 9.08 -13.53
CA CYS A 10 3.76 8.90 -14.25
C CYS A 10 4.05 8.66 -15.74
N ASN A 11 3.43 7.63 -16.30
CA ASN A 11 3.49 7.39 -17.73
C ASN A 11 2.61 8.44 -18.44
N LYS A 12 3.12 9.03 -19.52
CA LYS A 12 2.41 10.04 -20.33
C LYS A 12 1.08 9.52 -20.88
N ASN A 13 0.97 8.21 -21.13
CA ASN A 13 -0.23 7.59 -21.71
C ASN A 13 -1.30 7.27 -20.66
N THR A 14 -0.90 6.72 -19.50
CA THR A 14 -1.86 6.25 -18.47
C THR A 14 -2.11 7.26 -17.36
N LYS A 15 -1.32 8.35 -17.30
CA LYS A 15 -1.32 9.36 -16.23
C LYS A 15 -1.15 8.78 -14.82
N LYS A 16 -0.69 7.54 -14.71
CA LYS A 16 -0.50 6.81 -13.45
C LYS A 16 0.97 6.40 -13.30
N PRO A 17 1.52 6.41 -12.07
CA PRO A 17 2.86 5.88 -11.83
C PRO A 17 2.91 4.36 -12.05
N VAL A 18 4.07 3.82 -12.38
CA VAL A 18 4.23 2.38 -12.67
C VAL A 18 3.81 1.51 -11.49
N ILE A 19 4.13 1.94 -10.26
CA ILE A 19 3.69 1.24 -9.05
C ILE A 19 2.17 1.14 -8.95
N ARG A 20 1.41 2.15 -9.40
CA ARG A 20 -0.05 2.09 -9.41
C ARG A 20 -0.55 1.06 -10.42
N GLN A 21 0.12 0.91 -11.55
CA GLN A 21 -0.23 -0.11 -12.54
C GLN A 21 -0.01 -1.52 -11.99
N ILE A 22 1.08 -1.74 -11.25
CA ILE A 22 1.34 -3.02 -10.56
C ILE A 22 0.26 -3.29 -9.51
N ILE A 23 -0.10 -2.29 -8.69
CA ILE A 23 -1.16 -2.43 -7.68
C ILE A 23 -2.52 -2.72 -8.33
N ASP A 24 -2.82 -2.08 -9.47
CA ASP A 24 -4.08 -2.27 -10.20
C ASP A 24 -4.20 -3.69 -10.83
N LEU A 25 -3.11 -4.46 -10.95
CA LEU A 25 -3.16 -5.87 -11.37
C LEU A 25 -3.82 -6.77 -10.31
N VAL A 26 -3.76 -6.39 -9.04
CA VAL A 26 -4.40 -7.13 -7.95
C VAL A 26 -5.83 -6.62 -7.80
N PRO A 27 -6.85 -7.43 -8.10
CA PRO A 27 -8.21 -6.96 -8.05
C PRO A 27 -8.66 -6.71 -6.61
N ARG A 28 -9.26 -5.53 -6.38
CA ARG A 28 -9.68 -5.06 -5.05
C ARG A 28 -10.65 -6.01 -4.34
N TRP A 29 -11.51 -6.70 -5.09
CA TRP A 29 -12.49 -7.61 -4.51
C TRP A 29 -11.84 -8.80 -3.78
N ILE A 30 -10.65 -9.25 -4.17
CA ILE A 30 -9.92 -10.32 -3.46
C ILE A 30 -9.51 -9.83 -2.08
N LEU A 31 -8.94 -8.62 -2.01
CA LEU A 31 -8.53 -7.98 -0.76
C LEU A 31 -9.72 -7.74 0.16
N GLU A 32 -10.82 -7.22 -0.38
CA GLU A 32 -12.06 -6.97 0.38
C GLU A 32 -12.69 -8.28 0.90
N SER A 33 -12.68 -9.33 0.08
CA SER A 33 -13.19 -10.65 0.46
C SER A 33 -12.38 -11.27 1.59
N CYS A 34 -11.05 -11.22 1.48
CA CYS A 34 -10.14 -11.68 2.54
C CYS A 34 -10.27 -10.83 3.81
N ALA A 35 -10.32 -9.49 3.68
CA ALA A 35 -10.50 -8.59 4.81
C ALA A 35 -11.82 -8.86 5.55
N LYS A 36 -12.89 -9.19 4.82
CA LYS A 36 -14.19 -9.59 5.38
C LYS A 36 -14.13 -10.96 6.06
N GLN A 37 -13.50 -11.96 5.41
CA GLN A 37 -13.35 -13.31 5.95
C GLN A 37 -12.60 -13.32 7.28
N TYR A 38 -11.51 -12.54 7.37
CA TYR A 38 -10.67 -12.46 8.56
C TYR A 38 -11.00 -11.26 9.46
N LYS A 39 -12.13 -10.57 9.24
CA LYS A 39 -12.64 -9.43 10.02
C LYS A 39 -11.60 -8.32 10.31
N SER A 40 -10.63 -8.12 9.42
CA SER A 40 -9.46 -7.28 9.73
C SER A 40 -9.74 -5.78 9.74
N ASP A 41 -10.70 -5.31 8.96
CA ASP A 41 -11.10 -3.89 8.99
C ASP A 41 -11.98 -3.54 10.21
N LYS A 42 -12.55 -4.54 10.91
CA LYS A 42 -13.26 -4.32 12.18
C LYS A 42 -12.30 -4.04 13.34
N VAL A 43 -11.07 -4.57 13.26
CA VAL A 43 -10.03 -4.43 14.29
C VAL A 43 -9.16 -3.19 14.05
N CYS A 44 -8.89 -2.88 12.79
CA CYS A 44 -8.09 -1.73 12.37
C CYS A 44 -8.93 -0.80 11.47
N SER A 45 -9.85 -0.05 12.06
CA SER A 45 -10.76 0.84 11.30
C SER A 45 -10.08 2.12 10.76
N LYS A 46 -8.97 2.55 11.38
CA LYS A 46 -8.23 3.77 11.00
C LYS A 46 -7.34 3.62 9.77
N ASP A 47 -6.95 2.39 9.44
CA ASP A 47 -6.17 2.05 8.24
C ASP A 47 -6.93 0.97 7.53
N LYS A 48 -7.26 1.10 6.25
CA LYS A 48 -7.92 0.00 5.55
C LYS A 48 -6.92 -1.09 5.17
N THR A 49 -7.40 -2.32 5.00
CA THR A 49 -6.57 -3.44 4.56
C THR A 49 -5.88 -3.15 3.22
N TYR A 50 -6.55 -2.36 2.37
CA TYR A 50 -5.99 -1.84 1.13
C TYR A 50 -4.78 -0.91 1.35
N ASP A 51 -4.86 0.02 2.31
CA ASP A 51 -3.77 0.98 2.57
C ASP A 51 -2.51 0.25 3.03
N GLN A 52 -2.68 -0.77 3.88
CA GLN A 52 -1.57 -1.61 4.34
C GLN A 52 -1.04 -2.53 3.22
N PHE A 53 -1.89 -3.02 2.32
CA PHE A 53 -1.43 -3.77 1.15
C PHE A 53 -0.57 -2.90 0.22
N VAL A 54 -1.03 -1.69 -0.12
CA VAL A 54 -0.27 -0.74 -0.96
C VAL A 54 1.09 -0.44 -0.34
N ALA A 55 1.11 -0.23 0.96
CA ALA A 55 2.32 -0.02 1.75
C ALA A 55 3.30 -1.20 1.72
N LEU A 56 2.81 -2.44 1.88
CA LEU A 56 3.64 -3.64 1.86
C LEU A 56 4.18 -3.91 0.45
N THR A 57 3.36 -3.75 -0.58
CA THR A 57 3.77 -3.88 -1.98
C THR A 57 4.82 -2.82 -2.34
N TYR A 58 4.60 -1.58 -1.91
CA TYR A 58 5.60 -0.52 -2.04
C TYR A 58 6.94 -0.90 -1.40
N ARG A 59 6.89 -1.46 -0.18
CA ARG A 59 8.07 -1.89 0.57
C ARG A 59 8.88 -2.91 -0.20
N GLN A 60 8.22 -3.94 -0.73
CA GLN A 60 8.86 -5.02 -1.49
C GLN A 60 9.53 -4.47 -2.76
N LEU A 61 8.82 -3.65 -3.53
CA LEU A 61 9.34 -3.07 -4.76
C LEU A 61 10.52 -2.12 -4.55
N ASN A 62 10.55 -1.39 -3.43
CA ASN A 62 11.60 -0.41 -3.13
C ASN A 62 12.71 -0.94 -2.23
N LYS A 63 12.68 -2.22 -1.85
CA LYS A 63 13.59 -2.82 -0.85
C LYS A 63 13.69 -1.97 0.43
N CYS A 64 12.56 -1.43 0.90
CA CYS A 64 12.53 -0.63 2.12
C CYS A 64 12.53 -1.54 3.36
N TYR A 65 13.58 -1.47 4.17
CA TYR A 65 13.70 -2.36 5.33
C TYR A 65 12.91 -1.87 6.55
N THR A 66 12.74 -0.55 6.71
CA THR A 66 12.02 0.03 7.85
C THR A 66 10.70 0.69 7.44
N LEU A 67 9.74 0.66 8.37
CA LEU A 67 8.46 1.36 8.22
C LEU A 67 8.66 2.86 7.93
N GLY A 68 9.57 3.52 8.65
CA GLY A 68 9.85 4.96 8.48
C GLY A 68 10.23 5.34 7.05
N HIS A 69 11.05 4.54 6.36
CA HIS A 69 11.41 4.79 4.97
C HIS A 69 10.24 4.67 4.00
N ILE A 70 9.25 3.81 4.31
CA ILE A 70 8.05 3.65 3.48
C ILE A 70 7.21 4.92 3.54
N PHE A 71 6.86 5.38 4.74
CA PHE A 71 6.01 6.55 4.91
C PHE A 71 6.64 7.85 4.44
N ALA A 72 7.94 8.04 4.70
CA ALA A 72 8.64 9.23 4.26
C ALA A 72 8.62 9.36 2.72
N ARG A 73 8.62 8.23 2.00
CA ARG A 73 8.63 8.23 0.53
C ARG A 73 7.25 8.17 -0.11
N ILE A 74 6.26 7.58 0.56
CA ILE A 74 4.85 7.64 0.11
C ILE A 74 4.28 9.04 0.38
N GLY A 75 4.65 9.66 1.51
CA GLY A 75 4.15 10.96 1.96
C GLY A 75 4.76 12.18 1.26
N VAL A 76 5.50 12.01 0.16
CA VAL A 76 6.22 13.11 -0.50
C VAL A 76 5.26 14.15 -1.09
N THR A 77 4.10 13.73 -1.61
CA THR A 77 3.09 14.66 -2.14
C THR A 77 1.68 14.07 -2.07
N ASN A 78 0.69 14.90 -1.76
CA ASN A 78 -0.73 14.50 -1.74
C ASN A 78 -1.24 14.00 -3.10
N THR A 79 -0.67 14.48 -4.21
CA THR A 79 -0.95 13.97 -5.55
C THR A 79 -0.51 12.51 -5.69
N PHE A 80 0.70 12.18 -5.23
CA PHE A 80 1.23 10.82 -5.28
C PHE A 80 0.42 9.83 -4.44
N ILE A 81 -0.06 10.27 -3.26
CA ILE A 81 -0.98 9.47 -2.43
C ILE A 81 -2.28 9.15 -3.18
N LYS A 82 -2.87 10.16 -3.83
CA LYS A 82 -4.07 9.99 -4.66
C LYS A 82 -3.82 9.11 -5.87
N ASP A 83 -2.66 9.24 -6.53
CA ASP A 83 -2.27 8.42 -7.67
C ASP A 83 -2.07 6.96 -7.28
N LEU A 84 -1.66 6.68 -6.03
CA LEU A 84 -1.63 5.35 -5.44
C LEU A 84 -3.01 4.85 -5.00
N GLY A 85 -4.06 5.67 -5.08
CA GLY A 85 -5.43 5.40 -4.63
C GLY A 85 -5.58 5.22 -3.13
N LEU A 86 -4.65 5.80 -2.37
CA LEU A 86 -4.75 5.91 -0.92
C LEU A 86 -5.65 7.10 -0.57
N LEU A 87 -6.49 6.95 0.45
CA LEU A 87 -7.35 8.04 0.93
C LEU A 87 -6.60 9.02 1.85
N GLN A 88 -5.59 8.51 2.55
CA GLN A 88 -4.77 9.26 3.49
C GLN A 88 -3.32 8.83 3.39
N ASN A 89 -2.40 9.69 3.82
CA ASN A 89 -1.02 9.26 4.00
C ASN A 89 -1.01 8.21 5.11
N PRO A 90 -0.54 6.99 4.85
CA PRO A 90 -0.43 6.02 5.93
C PRO A 90 0.56 6.62 6.97
N THR A 91 0.40 6.34 8.25
CA THR A 91 1.33 6.81 9.31
C THR A 91 2.06 5.67 9.98
N ARG A 92 3.26 5.93 10.53
CA ARG A 92 4.12 4.90 11.14
C ARG A 92 3.41 4.07 12.21
N THR A 93 2.65 4.74 13.06
CA THR A 93 1.85 4.14 14.13
C THR A 93 0.77 3.22 13.56
N ASN A 94 0.08 3.71 12.54
CA ASN A 94 -1.00 3.05 11.81
C ASN A 94 -0.54 1.72 11.18
N MET A 95 0.54 1.68 10.37
CA MET A 95 1.04 0.36 9.87
C MET A 95 1.60 -0.51 10.98
N SER A 96 2.23 0.06 12.01
CA SER A 96 2.76 -0.74 13.12
C SER A 96 1.62 -1.45 13.87
N ASP A 97 0.51 -0.76 14.11
CA ASP A 97 -0.68 -1.33 14.71
C ASP A 97 -1.36 -2.33 13.78
N GLY A 98 -1.42 -2.02 12.48
CA GLY A 98 -1.89 -2.93 11.44
C GLY A 98 -1.11 -4.25 11.43
N ASN A 99 0.23 -4.20 11.52
CA ASN A 99 1.07 -5.40 11.59
C ASN A 99 0.85 -6.22 12.87
N LYS A 100 0.52 -5.58 14.00
CA LYS A 100 0.27 -6.28 15.27
C LYS A 100 -1.12 -6.92 15.32
N LYS A 101 -2.12 -6.27 14.74
CA LYS A 101 -3.53 -6.59 14.94
C LYS A 101 -4.20 -7.28 13.75
N ARG A 102 -3.68 -7.14 12.53
CA ARG A 102 -4.24 -7.83 11.35
C ARG A 102 -3.79 -9.28 11.28
N ASN A 103 -4.68 -10.12 10.77
CA ASN A 103 -4.36 -11.51 10.46
C ASN A 103 -3.47 -11.56 9.20
N TRP A 104 -2.29 -12.14 9.33
CA TRP A 104 -1.31 -12.27 8.26
C TRP A 104 -1.82 -13.09 7.06
N ARG A 105 -2.78 -14.00 7.29
CA ARG A 105 -3.38 -14.86 6.25
C ARG A 105 -4.04 -14.09 5.11
N ILE A 106 -4.44 -12.84 5.34
CA ILE A 106 -4.96 -11.99 4.27
C ILE A 106 -3.90 -11.76 3.19
N TYR A 107 -2.65 -11.54 3.61
CA TYR A 107 -1.56 -11.25 2.71
C TYR A 107 -1.03 -12.52 2.04
N GLU A 108 -1.14 -13.68 2.69
CA GLU A 108 -0.80 -14.99 2.09
C GLU A 108 -1.69 -15.30 0.87
N THR A 109 -2.97 -14.91 0.88
CA THR A 109 -3.84 -15.12 -0.29
C THR A 109 -3.49 -14.21 -1.47
N VAL A 110 -2.73 -13.14 -1.23
CA VAL A 110 -2.47 -12.07 -2.20
C VAL A 110 -1.05 -12.11 -2.76
N TYR A 111 -0.08 -12.54 -1.95
CA TYR A 111 1.33 -12.71 -2.31
C TYR A 111 1.67 -14.15 -2.66
#